data_AF-A0A7G8Q5M0-F1
#
_entry.id   AF-A0A7G8Q5M0-F1
#
_cell.length_a   1.000
_cell.length_b   1.000
_cell.length_c   1.000
_cell.angle_alpha   90.00
_cell.angle_beta   90.00
_cell.angle_gamma   90.00
#
_symmetry.space_group_name_H-M   'P 1'
#
loop_
_entity.id
_entity.type
_entity.pdbx_description
1 polymer ?
#
loop_
_entity_poly.entity_id
_entity_poly.type
_entity_poly.pdbx_seq_one_letter_code
_entity_poly.pdbx_strand_id
1 'polypeptide(L)' 'MTSNETYPALPEGPVFCEDCSRPGAKVEMEPHRTLPREARQWAEEQGVELRSYRCPDCEAIQVFRVS' A
#
# COMPACT_ATOMS: atom_id res chain seq x y z
N MET A 1 -17.85 -4.79 -14.21
CA MET A 1 -17.59 -5.18 -12.81
C MET A 1 -16.93 -3.98 -12.14
N THR A 2 -17.71 -3.34 -11.29
CA THR A 2 -17.42 -2.13 -10.51
C THR A 2 -16.48 -2.44 -9.36
N SER A 3 -15.32 -1.79 -9.30
CA SER A 3 -14.55 -1.45 -8.08
C SER A 3 -13.35 -0.61 -8.52
N ASN A 4 -13.59 0.67 -8.81
CA ASN A 4 -12.57 1.66 -9.15
C ASN A 4 -11.98 2.23 -7.85
N GLU A 5 -11.47 1.35 -6.97
CA GLU A 5 -10.81 1.76 -5.74
C GLU A 5 -9.32 1.88 -6.03
N THR A 6 -8.86 3.12 -6.23
CA THR A 6 -7.47 3.47 -6.56
C THR A 6 -6.46 2.86 -5.58
N TYR A 7 -6.87 2.63 -4.32
CA TYR A 7 -6.03 2.04 -3.27
C TYR A 7 -6.78 0.90 -2.55
N PRO A 8 -6.16 -0.28 -2.38
CA PRO A 8 -6.75 -1.40 -1.65
C PRO A 8 -6.88 -1.10 -0.15
N ALA A 9 -7.78 -1.80 0.54
CA ALA A 9 -7.87 -1.71 2.00
C ALA A 9 -6.62 -2.27 2.68
N LEU A 10 -6.23 -1.67 3.81
CA LEU A 10 -5.13 -2.18 4.62
C LEU A 10 -5.50 -3.57 5.19
N PRO A 11 -4.67 -4.61 4.98
CA PRO A 11 -4.93 -5.91 5.56
C PRO A 11 -4.89 -5.86 7.09
N GLU A 12 -5.66 -6.73 7.76
CA GLU A 12 -5.65 -6.88 9.22
C GLU A 12 -4.35 -7.50 9.78
N GLY A 13 -3.40 -7.85 8.92
CA GLY A 13 -2.15 -8.53 9.25
C GLY A 13 -0.93 -7.94 8.52
N PRO A 14 0.19 -8.67 8.49
CA PRO A 14 1.43 -8.20 7.85
C PRO A 14 1.19 -7.89 6.36
N VAL A 15 1.73 -6.76 5.92
CA VAL A 15 1.71 -6.34 4.52
C VAL A 15 2.85 -7.04 3.80
N PHE A 16 2.55 -7.75 2.71
CA PHE A 16 3.57 -8.43 1.92
C PHE A 16 3.79 -7.75 0.57
N CYS A 17 5.04 -7.72 0.12
CA CYS A 17 5.39 -7.17 -1.18
C CYS A 17 4.89 -8.08 -2.30
N GLU A 18 4.01 -7.56 -3.17
CA GLU A 18 3.45 -8.34 -4.30
C GLU A 18 4.51 -8.62 -5.37
N ASP A 19 5.45 -7.69 -5.58
CA ASP A 19 6.54 -7.86 -6.55
C ASP A 19 7.55 -8.94 -6.12
N CYS A 20 7.83 -9.01 -4.82
CA CYS A 20 8.73 -10.02 -4.25
C CYS A 20 8.01 -11.33 -3.90
N SER A 21 6.67 -11.33 -3.87
CA SER A 21 5.80 -12.49 -3.64
C SER A 21 5.81 -13.44 -4.86
N ARG A 22 6.97 -14.03 -5.14
CA ARG A 22 7.10 -15.21 -6.02
C ARG A 22 6.91 -16.50 -5.20
N PRO A 23 6.61 -17.65 -5.82
CA PRO A 23 6.35 -18.89 -5.08
C PRO A 23 7.50 -19.23 -4.12
N GLY A 24 7.23 -19.14 -2.82
CA GLY A 24 8.16 -19.51 -1.73
C GLY A 24 8.76 -18.35 -0.94
N ALA A 25 8.65 -17.09 -1.39
CA ALA A 25 9.16 -15.93 -0.65
C ALA A 25 8.02 -14.94 -0.34
N LYS A 26 7.90 -14.55 0.94
CA LYS A 26 7.04 -13.47 1.38
C LYS A 26 7.92 -12.44 2.07
N VAL A 27 8.04 -11.26 1.46
CA VAL A 27 8.78 -10.14 2.06
C VAL A 27 7.77 -9.25 2.76
N GLU A 28 7.85 -9.19 4.08
CA GLU A 28 7.06 -8.26 4.87
C GLU A 28 7.53 -6.83 4.59
N MET A 29 6.60 -5.94 4.28
CA MET A 29 6.89 -4.55 3.99
C MET A 29 6.86 -3.72 5.27
N GLU A 30 7.71 -2.70 5.31
CA GLU A 30 7.83 -1.83 6.47
C GLU A 30 6.98 -0.56 6.29
N PRO A 31 6.38 -0.02 7.37
CA PRO A 31 5.65 1.24 7.31
C PRO A 31 6.52 2.36 6.75
N HIS A 32 6.03 3.02 5.71
CA HIS A 32 6.71 4.12 5.06
C HIS A 32 6.09 5.45 5.50
N ARG A 33 6.93 6.39 5.96
CA ARG A 33 6.44 7.65 6.54
C ARG A 33 5.92 8.66 5.51
N THR A 34 6.07 8.37 4.21
CA THR A 34 5.66 9.30 3.16
C THR A 34 4.71 8.64 2.18
N LEU A 35 3.64 9.36 1.86
CA LEU A 35 2.72 8.99 0.79
C LEU A 35 3.23 9.58 -0.53
N PRO A 36 3.14 8.84 -1.65
CA PRO A 36 3.27 9.43 -2.98
C PRO A 36 2.35 10.64 -3.14
N ARG A 37 2.80 11.66 -3.88
CA ARG A 37 2.05 12.93 -4.03
C ARG A 37 0.62 12.71 -4.53
N GLU A 38 0.45 11.83 -5.52
CA GLU A 38 -0.85 11.50 -6.10
C GLU A 38 -1.77 10.83 -5.08
N ALA A 39 -1.23 9.91 -4.28
CA ALA A 39 -1.97 9.26 -3.21
C ALA A 39 -2.42 10.24 -2.13
N ARG A 40 -1.54 11.18 -1.76
CA ARG A 40 -1.88 12.23 -0.81
C ARG A 40 -3.02 13.13 -1.33
N GLN A 41 -2.94 13.57 -2.59
CA GLN A 41 -3.99 14.39 -3.19
C GLN A 41 -5.32 13.64 -3.23
N TRP A 42 -5.31 12.38 -3.66
CA TRP A 42 -6.50 11.54 -3.66
C TRP A 42 -7.08 11.35 -2.26
N ALA A 43 -6.25 11.13 -1.24
CA ALA A 43 -6.67 11.01 0.16
C ALA A 43 -7.37 12.28 0.66
N GLU A 44 -6.82 13.45 0.33
CA GLU A 44 -7.39 14.77 0.65
C GLU A 44 -8.73 14.99 -0.06
N GLU A 45 -8.84 14.60 -1.34
CA GLU A 45 -10.07 14.73 -2.14
C GLU A 45 -11.20 13.79 -1.67
N GLN A 46 -10.85 12.55 -1.31
CA GLN A 46 -11.82 11.55 -0.85
C GLN A 46 -12.12 11.63 0.65
N GLY A 47 -11.34 12.41 1.42
CA GLY A 47 -11.49 12.51 2.87
C GLY A 47 -11.18 11.21 3.60
N VAL A 48 -10.20 10.44 3.13
CA VAL A 48 -9.81 9.13 3.69
C VAL A 48 -8.36 9.13 4.15
N GLU A 49 -8.02 8.27 5.10
CA GLU A 49 -6.63 8.06 5.51
C GLU A 49 -5.98 6.98 4.62
N LEU A 50 -4.74 7.24 4.18
CA LEU A 50 -3.90 6.28 3.48
C LEU A 50 -2.64 5.99 4.29
N ARG A 51 -2.13 4.77 4.17
CA ARG A 51 -0.82 4.36 4.67
C ARG A 51 -0.01 3.72 3.56
N SER A 52 1.28 4.06 3.50
CA SER A 52 2.22 3.44 2.57
C SER A 52 3.16 2.49 3.30
N TYR A 53 3.60 1.47 2.59
CA TYR A 53 4.59 0.50 3.03
C TYR A 53 5.66 0.38 1.96
N ARG A 54 6.91 0.21 2.38
CA ARG A 54 8.05 0.03 1.50
C ARG A 54 8.62 -1.38 1.67
N CYS A 55 8.87 -2.05 0.56
CA CYS A 55 9.57 -3.32 0.57
C CYS A 55 11.05 -3.08 0.86
N PRO A 56 11.66 -3.75 1.86
CA PRO A 56 13.10 -3.61 2.12
C PRO A 56 13.98 -4.19 1.00
N ASP A 57 13.47 -5.15 0.21
CA ASP A 57 14.27 -5.86 -0.80
C ASP A 57 14.30 -5.15 -2.16
N CYS A 58 13.14 -4.68 -2.63
CA CYS A 58 13.02 -4.06 -3.96
C CYS A 58 12.66 -2.57 -3.91
N GLU A 59 12.53 -2.01 -2.70
CA GLU A 59 12.16 -0.62 -2.46
C GLU A 59 10.79 -0.19 -3.00
N ALA A 60 9.97 -1.13 -3.52
CA ALA A 60 8.63 -0.87 -4.01
C ALA A 60 7.74 -0.30 -2.90
N ILE A 61 6.92 0.68 -3.26
CA ILE A 61 5.97 1.33 -2.34
C ILE A 61 4.57 0.89 -2.70
N GLN A 62 3.86 0.31 -1.74
CA GLN A 62 2.43 0.02 -1.85
C GLN A 62 1.65 0.95 -0.92
N VAL A 63 0.46 1.35 -1.33
CA VAL A 63 -0.39 2.30 -0.60
C VAL A 63 -1.75 1.67 -0.35
N PHE A 64 -2.23 1.78 0.87
CA PHE A 64 -3.46 1.17 1.34
C PHE A 64 -4.35 2.20 2.01
N ARG A 65 -5.66 2.04 1.84
CA ARG A 65 -6.67 2.82 2.56
C ARG A 65 -6.89 2.25 3.96
N VAL A 66 -6.86 3.13 4.94
CA VAL A 66 -7.28 2.84 6.31
C VAL A 66 -8.78 3.05 6.35
N SER A 67 -9.54 1.96 6.44
CA SER A 67 -10.99 1.94 6.57
C SER A 67 -11.43 1.80 8.02
#